data_AF-A0A134B3Y8-F1
#
_entry.id   AF-A0A134B3Y8-F1
#
_cell.length_a   1.000
_cell.length_b   1.000
_cell.length_c   1.000
_cell.angle_alpha   90.00
_cell.angle_beta   90.00
_cell.angle_gamma   90.00
#
_symmetry.space_group_name_H-M   'P 1'
#
loop_
_entity.id
_entity.type
_entity.pdbx_description
1 polymer ?
#
loop_
_entity_poly.entity_id
_entity_poly.type
_entity_poly.pdbx_seq_one_letter_code
_entity_poly.pdbx_strand_id
1 'polypeptide(L)'
;MGWDVVQLGLKHDLPIDDPQATAQVLARRMGCDVQVGYYKDCEYDEAEQRVYSIPSAFVPLGTPHRGGSSALSLRLIIANYWVEEVRRRIALYDSSKIEFEEEWMKPCLLEGLDPFELYTLEDDEGGRKIDIRIFREAVDLDLYASDRWCAWARHFESTDEEHWSQLQEYRMQVYERAKVFGCEQVLYFADQGPTELIYNDMDKGAEELLAYVRDRRYLDDKSPEDQEVWRRDGLHIQYADYFKGNIPWREGVWIEVVFDDFSDLKEAECPTS
;
A
#
# COMPACT_ATOMS: atom_id res chain seq x y z
N MET A 1 -15.40 12.85 -3.18
CA MET A 1 -15.28 11.46 -3.68
C MET A 1 -13.89 11.35 -4.27
N GLY A 2 -13.10 10.39 -3.81
CA GLY A 2 -11.76 10.15 -4.34
C GLY A 2 -11.78 9.72 -5.80
N TRP A 3 -10.59 9.74 -6.39
CA TRP A 3 -10.43 9.51 -7.81
C TRP A 3 -10.17 8.03 -8.04
N ASP A 4 -9.17 7.45 -7.40
CA ASP A 4 -8.78 6.06 -7.59
C ASP A 4 -9.26 5.15 -6.45
N VAL A 5 -9.40 3.87 -6.77
CA VAL A 5 -9.65 2.81 -5.80
C VAL A 5 -8.30 2.42 -5.22
N VAL A 6 -8.16 2.46 -3.90
CA VAL A 6 -7.01 1.92 -3.17
C VAL A 6 -7.36 0.51 -2.69
N GLN A 7 -6.41 -0.44 -2.75
CA GLN A 7 -6.58 -1.78 -2.18
C GLN A 7 -5.49 -2.02 -1.16
N LEU A 8 -5.85 -1.92 0.11
CA LEU A 8 -4.93 -2.11 1.22
C LEU A 8 -5.08 -3.51 1.78
N GLY A 9 -4.15 -4.40 1.44
CA GLY A 9 -4.03 -5.72 2.06
C GLY A 9 -3.54 -5.60 3.50
N LEU A 10 -4.13 -6.35 4.42
CA LEU A 10 -3.79 -6.32 5.84
C LEU A 10 -3.41 -7.71 6.34
N LYS A 11 -2.64 -7.74 7.44
CA LYS A 11 -2.19 -8.97 8.11
C LYS A 11 -1.41 -9.89 7.18
N HIS A 12 -0.45 -9.33 6.46
CA HIS A 12 0.44 -10.13 5.62
C HIS A 12 1.37 -11.01 6.48
N ASP A 13 1.85 -12.11 5.91
CA ASP A 13 2.77 -13.03 6.60
C ASP A 13 4.24 -12.89 6.18
N LEU A 14 4.58 -11.80 5.47
CA LEU A 14 5.94 -11.53 5.02
C LEU A 14 6.92 -11.39 6.20
N PRO A 15 8.15 -11.94 6.09
CA PRO A 15 9.20 -11.80 7.10
C PRO A 15 9.89 -10.43 7.02
N ILE A 16 9.13 -9.37 7.30
CA ILE A 16 9.52 -7.98 7.06
C ILE A 16 10.76 -7.50 7.83
N ASP A 17 11.16 -8.17 8.90
CA ASP A 17 12.37 -7.82 9.66
C ASP A 17 13.67 -8.17 8.90
N ASP A 18 13.58 -9.00 7.85
CA ASP A 18 14.70 -9.36 6.99
C ASP A 18 14.34 -9.15 5.51
N PRO A 19 14.96 -8.15 4.83
CA PRO A 19 14.68 -7.87 3.42
C PRO A 19 15.08 -9.03 2.50
N GLN A 20 16.11 -9.81 2.85
CA GLN A 20 16.55 -10.95 2.06
C GLN A 20 15.55 -12.11 2.18
N ALA A 21 15.06 -12.37 3.40
CA ALA A 21 14.00 -13.36 3.61
C ALA A 21 12.70 -12.96 2.89
N THR A 22 12.34 -11.66 2.96
CA THR A 22 11.16 -11.11 2.28
C THR A 22 11.27 -11.30 0.76
N ALA A 23 12.40 -10.90 0.16
CA ALA A 23 12.66 -11.11 -1.27
C ALA A 23 12.63 -12.59 -1.67
N GLN A 24 13.15 -13.49 -0.82
CA GLN A 24 13.10 -14.94 -1.08
C GLN A 24 11.67 -15.50 -1.08
N VAL A 25 10.81 -15.00 -0.19
CA VAL A 25 9.38 -15.37 -0.15
C VAL A 25 8.66 -14.84 -1.39
N LEU A 26 8.84 -13.55 -1.71
CA LEU A 26 8.21 -12.91 -2.87
C LEU A 26 8.66 -13.54 -4.19
N ALA A 27 9.95 -13.80 -4.38
CA ALA A 27 10.47 -14.46 -5.58
C ALA A 27 9.81 -15.82 -5.82
N ARG A 28 9.63 -16.61 -4.74
CA ARG A 28 8.95 -17.90 -4.83
C ARG A 28 7.46 -17.78 -5.12
N ARG A 29 6.76 -16.86 -4.45
CA ARG A 29 5.30 -16.71 -4.60
C ARG A 29 4.90 -16.07 -5.94
N MET A 30 5.69 -15.12 -6.43
CA MET A 30 5.47 -14.47 -7.73
C MET A 30 6.06 -15.26 -8.90
N GLY A 31 7.00 -16.17 -8.64
CA GLY A 31 7.67 -16.94 -9.69
C GLY A 31 8.64 -16.12 -10.55
N CYS A 32 9.11 -14.97 -10.06
CA CYS A 32 10.04 -14.06 -10.74
C CYS A 32 11.27 -13.77 -9.87
N ASP A 33 12.33 -13.24 -10.48
CA ASP A 33 13.53 -12.89 -9.73
C ASP A 33 13.31 -11.58 -8.95
N VAL A 34 13.76 -11.52 -7.70
CA VAL A 34 13.64 -10.34 -6.84
C VAL A 34 15.02 -9.92 -6.33
N GLN A 35 15.44 -8.70 -6.67
CA GLN A 35 16.70 -8.11 -6.25
C GLN A 35 16.47 -7.13 -5.10
N VAL A 36 17.09 -7.38 -3.95
CA VAL A 36 17.10 -6.42 -2.83
C VAL A 36 18.04 -5.28 -3.15
N GLY A 37 17.66 -4.05 -2.83
CA GLY A 37 18.55 -2.90 -2.94
C GLY A 37 17.94 -1.64 -2.32
N TYR A 38 18.47 -0.50 -2.71
CA TYR A 38 17.97 0.81 -2.31
C TYR A 38 18.28 1.83 -3.40
N TYR A 39 17.59 2.97 -3.36
CA TYR A 39 17.92 4.09 -4.23
C TYR A 39 18.89 5.05 -3.55
N LYS A 40 19.87 5.51 -4.33
CA LYS A 40 20.77 6.58 -3.96
C LYS A 40 20.40 7.82 -4.78
N ASP A 41 20.01 8.88 -4.11
CA ASP A 41 19.50 10.12 -4.71
C ASP A 41 20.20 11.38 -4.20
N CYS A 42 21.05 11.25 -3.18
CA CYS A 42 21.89 12.32 -2.65
C CYS A 42 23.28 11.84 -2.22
N GLU A 43 24.21 12.77 -2.01
CA GLU A 43 25.51 12.53 -1.38
C GLU A 43 25.81 13.56 -0.30
N TYR A 44 26.63 13.17 0.67
CA TYR A 44 27.20 14.07 1.66
C TYR A 44 28.70 14.23 1.40
N ASP A 45 29.12 15.45 1.09
CA ASP A 45 30.52 15.85 1.03
C ASP A 45 30.99 16.27 2.42
N GLU A 46 31.82 15.43 3.04
CA GLU A 46 32.37 15.67 4.38
C GLU A 46 33.35 16.86 4.43
N ALA A 47 34.04 17.16 3.32
CA ALA A 47 35.02 18.25 3.27
C ALA A 47 34.34 19.62 3.25
N GLU A 48 33.27 19.73 2.46
CA GLU A 48 32.46 20.94 2.33
C GLU A 48 31.28 20.99 3.31
N GLN A 49 31.05 19.91 4.06
CA GLN A 49 29.88 19.71 4.93
C GLN A 49 28.56 20.01 4.22
N ARG A 50 28.42 19.53 2.99
CA ARG A 50 27.27 19.81 2.13
C ARG A 50 26.59 18.53 1.65
N VAL A 51 25.26 18.52 1.69
CA VAL A 51 24.42 17.50 1.07
C VAL A 51 23.90 18.04 -0.27
N TYR A 52 24.01 17.25 -1.34
CA TYR A 52 23.54 17.61 -2.68
C TYR A 52 22.86 16.44 -3.38
N SER A 53 22.01 16.77 -4.36
CA SER A 53 21.27 15.78 -5.14
C SER A 53 22.16 15.13 -6.18
N ILE A 54 21.94 13.84 -6.41
CA ILE A 54 22.52 13.10 -7.53
C ILE A 54 21.41 12.45 -8.34
N PRO A 55 21.67 12.09 -9.62
CA PRO A 55 20.73 11.27 -10.37
C PRO A 55 20.42 9.97 -9.60
N SER A 56 19.13 9.71 -9.38
CA SER A 56 18.69 8.53 -8.63
C SER A 56 19.18 7.25 -9.30
N ALA A 57 19.83 6.39 -8.51
CA ALA A 57 20.40 5.13 -8.99
C ALA A 57 20.11 4.00 -8.01
N PHE A 58 19.61 2.88 -8.54
CA PHE A 58 19.40 1.67 -7.76
C PHE A 58 20.74 0.99 -7.44
N VAL A 59 20.96 0.67 -6.17
CA VAL A 59 22.15 -0.02 -5.68
C VAL A 59 21.75 -1.41 -5.15
N PRO A 60 22.16 -2.51 -5.81
CA PRO A 60 21.81 -3.86 -5.37
C PRO A 60 22.58 -4.28 -4.12
N LEU A 61 21.88 -4.92 -3.19
CA LEU A 61 22.42 -5.54 -1.98
C LEU A 61 22.51 -7.07 -2.16
N GLY A 62 23.55 -7.50 -2.87
CA GLY A 62 23.80 -8.92 -3.16
C GLY A 62 23.20 -9.37 -4.50
N THR A 63 23.09 -10.70 -4.69
CA THR A 63 22.54 -11.29 -5.91
C THR A 63 21.02 -11.45 -5.83
N PRO A 64 20.29 -11.47 -6.97
CA PRO A 64 18.84 -11.67 -6.95
C PRO A 64 18.44 -13.03 -6.39
N HIS A 65 17.31 -13.08 -5.69
CA HIS A 65 16.62 -14.32 -5.33
C HIS A 65 15.85 -14.83 -6.53
N ARG A 66 16.03 -16.10 -6.89
CA ARG A 66 15.43 -16.67 -8.11
C ARG A 66 14.04 -17.23 -7.86
N GLY A 67 13.08 -16.78 -8.66
CA GLY A 67 11.68 -17.28 -8.63
C GLY A 67 11.36 -18.34 -9.68
N GLY A 68 12.22 -18.48 -10.70
CA GLY A 68 12.11 -19.56 -11.69
C GLY A 68 11.56 -19.17 -13.07
N SER A 69 11.29 -17.89 -13.35
CA SER A 69 10.86 -17.39 -14.66
C SER A 69 11.72 -16.22 -15.15
N SER A 70 11.95 -16.15 -16.48
CA SER A 70 12.95 -15.31 -17.13
C SER A 70 12.41 -14.05 -17.84
N ALA A 71 11.25 -13.52 -17.46
CA ALA A 71 10.63 -12.40 -18.18
C ALA A 71 10.55 -11.08 -17.40
N LEU A 72 10.38 -11.13 -16.08
CA LEU A 72 10.30 -9.93 -15.23
C LEU A 72 11.24 -10.10 -14.05
N SER A 73 12.03 -9.08 -13.77
CA SER A 73 12.81 -8.95 -12.54
C SER A 73 12.22 -7.81 -11.73
N LEU A 74 12.04 -8.04 -10.43
CA LEU A 74 11.53 -7.04 -9.50
C LEU A 74 12.66 -6.55 -8.60
N ARG A 75 12.51 -5.33 -8.11
CA ARG A 75 13.41 -4.74 -7.11
C ARG A 75 12.64 -4.57 -5.81
N LEU A 76 13.16 -5.17 -4.73
CA LEU A 76 12.68 -4.91 -3.37
C LEU A 76 13.59 -3.83 -2.76
N ILE A 77 13.07 -2.62 -2.70
CA ILE A 77 13.79 -1.42 -2.26
C ILE A 77 13.56 -1.24 -0.77
N ILE A 78 14.64 -1.09 -0.01
CA ILE A 78 14.57 -0.70 1.40
C ILE A 78 14.45 0.82 1.45
N ALA A 79 13.27 1.33 1.79
CA ALA A 79 12.89 2.74 1.61
C ALA A 79 13.88 3.71 2.28
N ASN A 80 14.23 3.46 3.55
CA ASN A 80 15.05 4.38 4.34
C ASN A 80 16.54 4.03 4.38
N TYR A 81 17.00 3.04 3.62
CA TYR A 81 18.38 2.55 3.75
C TYR A 81 19.43 3.65 3.47
N TRP A 82 19.29 4.37 2.36
CA TRP A 82 20.26 5.40 1.99
C TRP A 82 20.15 6.65 2.87
N VAL A 83 18.92 7.06 3.18
CA VAL A 83 18.64 8.15 4.13
C VAL A 83 19.33 7.88 5.47
N GLU A 84 19.16 6.69 6.03
CA GLU A 84 19.81 6.28 7.28
C GLU A 84 21.34 6.27 7.20
N GLU A 85 21.89 5.84 6.07
CA GLU A 85 23.33 5.85 5.84
C GLU A 85 23.88 7.28 5.79
N VAL A 86 23.21 8.21 5.11
CA VAL A 86 23.58 9.64 5.09
C VAL A 86 23.42 10.24 6.49
N ARG A 87 22.31 9.95 7.18
CA ARG A 87 22.04 10.39 8.57
C ARG A 87 23.17 10.02 9.52
N ARG A 88 23.67 8.79 9.45
CA ARG A 88 24.79 8.34 10.28
C ARG A 88 26.07 9.13 10.02
N ARG A 89 26.32 9.53 8.78
CA ARG A 89 27.52 10.31 8.41
C ARG A 89 27.40 11.75 8.90
N ILE A 90 26.26 12.40 8.66
CA ILE A 90 26.03 13.79 9.10
C ILE A 90 25.99 13.92 10.62
N ALA A 91 25.52 12.90 11.34
CA ALA A 91 25.44 12.89 12.81
C ALA A 91 26.81 12.97 13.50
N LEU A 92 27.91 12.74 12.77
CA LEU A 92 29.28 12.92 13.26
C LEU A 92 29.70 14.40 13.34
N TYR A 93 28.90 15.30 12.76
CA TYR A 93 29.18 16.72 12.62
C TYR A 93 28.09 17.57 13.28
N ASP A 94 28.37 18.86 13.43
CA ASP A 94 27.41 19.84 13.95
C ASP A 94 26.36 20.13 12.87
N SER A 95 25.13 19.66 13.05
CA SER A 95 24.04 19.78 12.08
C SER A 95 23.69 21.23 11.71
N SER A 96 24.04 22.20 12.56
CA SER A 96 23.85 23.62 12.25
C SER A 96 24.80 24.18 11.18
N LYS A 97 25.86 23.43 10.87
CA LYS A 97 26.90 23.79 9.90
C LYS A 97 26.77 23.05 8.57
N ILE A 98 25.84 22.12 8.49
CA ILE A 98 25.62 21.33 7.28
C ILE A 98 24.77 22.14 6.31
N GLU A 99 25.28 22.33 5.10
CA GLU A 99 24.55 22.95 4.01
C GLU A 99 23.75 21.89 3.25
N PHE A 100 22.49 22.20 2.94
CA PHE A 100 21.63 21.35 2.14
C PHE A 100 21.33 22.07 0.82
N GLU A 101 21.59 21.42 -0.31
CA GLU A 101 21.34 21.99 -1.63
C GLU A 101 19.85 22.28 -1.86
N GLU A 102 18.98 21.39 -1.37
CA GLU A 102 17.54 21.50 -1.53
C GLU A 102 16.82 21.53 -0.17
N GLU A 103 15.76 22.35 -0.07
CA GLU A 103 15.04 22.59 1.19
C GLU A 103 14.40 21.32 1.77
N TRP A 104 13.97 20.38 0.91
CA TRP A 104 13.33 19.13 1.33
C TRP A 104 14.31 18.16 2.01
N MET A 105 15.61 18.25 1.71
CA MET A 105 16.61 17.32 2.26
C MET A 105 16.77 17.47 3.76
N LYS A 106 16.64 18.70 4.27
CA LYS A 106 16.84 19.01 5.68
C LYS A 106 15.83 18.29 6.59
N PRO A 107 14.51 18.40 6.40
CA PRO A 107 13.56 17.65 7.23
C PRO A 107 13.71 16.13 7.03
N CYS A 108 13.95 15.67 5.80
CA CYS A 108 14.18 14.24 5.53
C CYS A 108 15.43 13.69 6.22
N LEU A 109 16.53 14.45 6.33
CA LEU A 109 17.79 13.94 6.89
C LEU A 109 18.00 14.32 8.36
N LEU A 110 17.37 15.37 8.87
CA LEU A 110 17.58 15.79 10.27
C LEU A 110 16.39 15.49 11.19
N GLU A 111 15.17 15.46 10.67
CA GLU A 111 13.95 15.44 11.50
C GLU A 111 13.33 14.05 11.62
N GLY A 112 13.87 13.03 10.94
CA GLY A 112 13.39 11.66 11.12
C GLY A 112 12.00 11.43 10.54
N LEU A 113 11.57 12.21 9.55
CA LEU A 113 10.32 12.00 8.81
C LEU A 113 10.47 10.77 7.89
N ASP A 114 10.65 9.61 8.50
CA ASP A 114 10.76 8.36 7.80
C ASP A 114 9.39 7.96 7.26
N PRO A 115 9.25 7.67 5.95
CA PRO A 115 8.04 7.06 5.45
C PRO A 115 7.79 5.75 6.22
N PHE A 116 6.52 5.51 6.55
CA PHE A 116 6.09 4.29 7.26
C PHE A 116 6.31 3.01 6.44
N GLU A 117 6.54 3.17 5.13
CA GLU A 117 6.84 2.07 4.22
C GLU A 117 8.22 1.48 4.55
N LEU A 118 8.26 0.16 4.71
CA LEU A 118 9.51 -0.57 4.95
C LEU A 118 10.18 -0.88 3.61
N TYR A 119 9.36 -1.32 2.66
CA TYR A 119 9.82 -1.71 1.34
C TYR A 119 8.91 -1.20 0.23
N THR A 120 9.51 -0.96 -0.93
CA THR A 120 8.79 -0.78 -2.19
C THR A 120 9.19 -1.91 -3.14
N LEU A 121 8.22 -2.58 -3.74
CA LEU A 121 8.44 -3.59 -4.77
C LEU A 121 8.06 -2.99 -6.12
N GLU A 122 9.06 -2.82 -6.98
CA GLU A 122 8.88 -2.24 -8.32
C GLU A 122 9.39 -3.16 -9.43
N ASP A 123 9.03 -2.85 -10.68
CA ASP A 123 9.65 -3.45 -11.86
C ASP A 123 11.04 -2.85 -12.17
N ASP A 124 11.93 -3.68 -12.69
CA ASP A 124 13.28 -3.28 -13.11
C ASP A 124 13.27 -2.46 -14.43
N GLU A 125 12.23 -2.62 -15.24
CA GLU A 125 12.02 -1.90 -16.49
C GLU A 125 11.14 -0.67 -16.21
N GLY A 126 11.70 0.55 -16.30
CA GLY A 126 11.09 1.82 -15.89
C GLY A 126 9.76 2.27 -16.54
N GLY A 127 8.92 1.35 -17.01
CA GLY A 127 7.49 1.56 -17.19
C GLY A 127 6.74 1.02 -15.98
N ARG A 128 6.61 1.85 -14.94
CA ARG A 128 5.84 1.66 -13.68
C ARG A 128 4.58 0.77 -13.81
N LYS A 129 4.70 -0.55 -13.88
CA LYS A 129 3.55 -1.47 -13.87
C LYS A 129 3.27 -2.02 -12.48
N ILE A 130 4.26 -1.95 -11.59
CA ILE A 130 4.15 -2.39 -10.19
C ILE A 130 4.87 -1.35 -9.33
N ASP A 131 4.17 -0.74 -8.39
CA ASP A 131 4.68 0.14 -7.32
C ASP A 131 3.98 -0.25 -6.00
N ILE A 132 4.31 -1.44 -5.49
CA ILE A 132 3.70 -2.00 -4.28
C ILE A 132 4.47 -1.53 -3.05
N ARG A 133 3.77 -0.91 -2.11
CA ARG A 133 4.36 -0.48 -0.84
C ARG A 133 4.03 -1.46 0.27
N ILE A 134 5.06 -1.88 0.99
CA ILE A 134 4.97 -2.87 2.08
C ILE A 134 5.25 -2.14 3.39
N PHE A 135 4.26 -2.15 4.27
CA PHE A 135 4.32 -1.61 5.62
C PHE A 135 4.52 -2.75 6.62
N ARG A 136 4.42 -2.44 7.91
CA ARG A 136 4.62 -3.43 8.97
C ARG A 136 3.55 -4.54 8.97
N GLU A 137 2.29 -4.14 8.77
CA GLU A 137 1.12 -5.01 8.89
C GLU A 137 0.15 -4.84 7.70
N ALA A 138 0.57 -4.07 6.69
CA ALA A 138 -0.24 -3.70 5.54
C ALA A 138 0.58 -3.70 4.24
N VAL A 139 -0.09 -3.90 3.11
CA VAL A 139 0.49 -3.83 1.76
C VAL A 139 -0.47 -3.04 0.88
N ASP A 140 0.02 -1.97 0.25
CA ASP A 140 -0.68 -1.30 -0.83
C ASP A 140 -0.52 -2.14 -2.10
N LEU A 141 -1.59 -2.81 -2.54
CA LEU A 141 -1.51 -3.86 -3.54
C LEU A 141 -1.31 -3.32 -4.97
N ASP A 142 -1.44 -2.00 -5.18
CA ASP A 142 -1.23 -1.29 -6.44
C ASP A 142 -1.88 -2.03 -7.64
N LEU A 143 -3.20 -2.17 -7.58
CA LEU A 143 -3.99 -2.74 -8.66
C LEU A 143 -4.91 -1.68 -9.28
N TYR A 144 -4.74 -1.49 -10.57
CA TYR A 144 -5.57 -0.57 -11.33
C TYR A 144 -7.02 -1.08 -11.41
N ALA A 145 -7.96 -0.30 -10.85
CA ALA A 145 -9.37 -0.44 -11.16
C ALA A 145 -9.65 0.25 -12.51
N SER A 146 -10.49 -0.36 -13.35
CA SER A 146 -10.92 0.23 -14.64
C SER A 146 -11.60 1.58 -14.49
N ASP A 147 -12.22 1.79 -13.32
CA ASP A 147 -13.07 2.92 -13.01
C ASP A 147 -12.57 3.69 -11.80
N ARG A 148 -12.83 4.99 -11.82
CA ARG A 148 -12.64 5.86 -10.65
C ARG A 148 -13.56 5.40 -9.50
N TRP A 149 -13.18 5.66 -8.25
CA TRP A 149 -13.91 5.18 -7.05
C TRP A 149 -15.43 5.37 -7.15
N CYS A 150 -15.90 6.55 -7.56
CA CYS A 150 -17.33 6.84 -7.64
C CYS A 150 -18.10 6.00 -8.68
N ALA A 151 -17.45 5.61 -9.78
CA ALA A 151 -18.03 4.75 -10.79
C ALA A 151 -17.91 3.28 -10.37
N TRP A 152 -16.74 2.89 -9.86
CA TRP A 152 -16.49 1.55 -9.35
C TRP A 152 -17.48 1.16 -8.23
N ALA A 153 -17.67 2.05 -7.24
CA ALA A 153 -18.58 1.83 -6.12
C ALA A 153 -20.05 1.72 -6.56
N ARG A 154 -20.44 2.34 -7.68
CA ARG A 154 -21.81 2.25 -8.22
C ARG A 154 -22.12 0.89 -8.83
N HIS A 155 -21.11 0.10 -9.22
CA HIS A 155 -21.37 -1.25 -9.71
C HIS A 155 -22.06 -2.13 -8.66
N PHE A 156 -21.82 -1.87 -7.38
CA PHE A 156 -22.48 -2.58 -6.28
C PHE A 156 -23.99 -2.27 -6.16
N GLU A 157 -24.46 -1.15 -6.74
CA GLU A 157 -25.89 -0.77 -6.75
C GLU A 157 -26.68 -1.55 -7.80
N SER A 158 -25.99 -2.14 -8.80
CA SER A 158 -26.61 -2.86 -9.90
C SER A 158 -26.55 -4.37 -9.68
N THR A 159 -27.60 -5.07 -10.13
CA THR A 159 -27.67 -6.53 -10.21
C THR A 159 -27.43 -7.05 -11.63
N ASP A 160 -27.00 -6.20 -12.55
CA ASP A 160 -26.76 -6.57 -13.94
C ASP A 160 -25.55 -7.50 -14.05
N GLU A 161 -25.63 -8.48 -14.96
CA GLU A 161 -24.60 -9.51 -15.14
C GLU A 161 -23.21 -8.92 -15.49
N GLU A 162 -23.19 -7.79 -16.21
CA GLU A 162 -21.95 -7.09 -16.56
C GLU A 162 -21.24 -6.55 -15.32
N HIS A 163 -21.94 -5.79 -14.48
CA HIS A 163 -21.39 -5.24 -13.24
C HIS A 163 -20.99 -6.33 -12.26
N TRP A 164 -21.82 -7.38 -12.16
CA TRP A 164 -21.52 -8.55 -11.35
C TRP A 164 -20.20 -9.19 -11.79
N SER A 165 -20.01 -9.39 -13.10
CA SER A 165 -18.82 -10.01 -13.66
C SER A 165 -17.57 -9.15 -13.47
N GLN A 166 -17.70 -7.83 -13.67
CA GLN A 166 -16.60 -6.88 -13.46
C GLN A 166 -16.13 -6.86 -11.99
N LEU A 167 -17.07 -6.79 -11.05
CA LEU A 167 -16.74 -6.84 -9.62
C LEU A 167 -16.11 -8.18 -9.23
N GLN A 168 -16.65 -9.30 -9.73
CA GLN A 168 -16.08 -10.62 -9.46
C GLN A 168 -14.67 -10.77 -10.04
N GLU A 169 -14.44 -10.36 -11.29
CA GLU A 169 -13.13 -10.43 -11.93
C GLU A 169 -12.10 -9.58 -11.18
N TYR A 170 -12.46 -8.33 -10.87
CA TYR A 170 -11.58 -7.43 -10.13
C TYR A 170 -11.26 -7.97 -8.72
N ARG A 171 -12.28 -8.47 -8.00
CA ARG A 171 -12.10 -9.11 -6.69
C ARG A 171 -11.13 -10.29 -6.77
N MET A 172 -11.22 -11.12 -7.81
CA MET A 172 -10.29 -12.24 -8.01
C MET A 172 -8.86 -11.76 -8.28
N GLN A 173 -8.66 -10.70 -9.08
CA GLN A 173 -7.32 -10.13 -9.29
C GLN A 173 -6.70 -9.64 -7.98
N VAL A 174 -7.49 -8.97 -7.14
CA VAL A 174 -7.06 -8.49 -5.83
C VAL A 174 -6.80 -9.65 -4.87
N TYR A 175 -7.64 -10.69 -4.88
CA TYR A 175 -7.43 -11.91 -4.08
C TYR A 175 -6.12 -12.62 -4.43
N GLU A 176 -5.84 -12.83 -5.72
CA GLU A 176 -4.60 -13.48 -6.16
C GLU A 176 -3.36 -12.65 -5.76
N ARG A 177 -3.42 -11.32 -5.92
CA ARG A 177 -2.33 -10.43 -5.46
C ARG A 177 -2.19 -10.50 -3.94
N ALA A 178 -3.27 -10.35 -3.17
CA ALA A 178 -3.27 -10.43 -1.72
C ALA A 178 -2.66 -11.75 -1.21
N LYS A 179 -2.97 -12.88 -1.87
CA LYS A 179 -2.42 -14.22 -1.56
C LYS A 179 -0.91 -14.30 -1.74
N VAL A 180 -0.35 -13.65 -2.77
CA VAL A 180 1.11 -13.54 -2.95
C VAL A 180 1.78 -12.84 -1.76
N PHE A 181 1.16 -11.80 -1.23
CA PHE A 181 1.66 -11.10 -0.04
C PHE A 181 1.26 -11.81 1.27
N GLY A 182 0.38 -12.81 1.21
CA GLY A 182 -0.12 -13.53 2.38
C GLY A 182 -1.08 -12.69 3.22
N CYS A 183 -1.73 -11.69 2.63
CA CYS A 183 -2.72 -10.86 3.31
C CYS A 183 -3.98 -11.66 3.64
N GLU A 184 -4.53 -11.49 4.83
CA GLU A 184 -5.75 -12.19 5.24
C GLU A 184 -7.03 -11.50 4.76
N GLN A 185 -6.98 -10.17 4.58
CA GLN A 185 -8.12 -9.33 4.23
C GLN A 185 -7.65 -8.08 3.47
N VAL A 186 -8.56 -7.40 2.78
CA VAL A 186 -8.33 -6.15 2.04
C VAL A 186 -9.38 -5.10 2.40
N LEU A 187 -8.93 -3.84 2.49
CA LEU A 187 -9.78 -2.66 2.50
C LEU A 187 -9.77 -1.99 1.14
N TYR A 188 -10.93 -1.58 0.65
CA TYR A 188 -11.08 -0.73 -0.52
C TYR A 188 -11.67 0.60 -0.12
N PHE A 189 -11.01 1.68 -0.53
CA PHE A 189 -11.45 3.05 -0.25
C PHE A 189 -10.94 4.01 -1.30
N ALA A 190 -11.46 5.23 -1.28
CA ALA A 190 -11.07 6.27 -2.22
C ALA A 190 -9.77 6.94 -1.78
N ASP A 191 -8.86 7.18 -2.74
CA ASP A 191 -7.56 7.86 -2.53
C ASP A 191 -7.67 9.38 -2.25
N GLN A 192 -8.87 9.97 -2.32
CA GLN A 192 -9.10 11.37 -1.94
C GLN A 192 -10.38 11.55 -1.12
N GLY A 193 -10.39 12.64 -0.36
CA GLY A 193 -11.45 12.94 0.58
C GLY A 193 -11.20 12.26 1.93
N PRO A 194 -12.19 12.14 2.82
CA PRO A 194 -11.91 11.75 4.20
C PRO A 194 -11.23 10.38 4.35
N THR A 195 -11.50 9.43 3.46
CA THR A 195 -10.88 8.10 3.47
C THR A 195 -9.40 8.13 3.09
N GLU A 196 -8.88 9.19 2.48
CA GLU A 196 -7.44 9.34 2.21
C GLU A 196 -6.61 9.33 3.50
N LEU A 197 -7.21 9.80 4.60
CA LEU A 197 -6.57 9.85 5.91
C LEU A 197 -6.35 8.46 6.50
N ILE A 198 -7.00 7.41 5.98
CA ILE A 198 -6.70 6.01 6.35
C ILE A 198 -5.23 5.70 6.04
N TYR A 199 -4.68 6.26 4.95
CA TYR A 199 -3.30 6.05 4.54
C TYR A 199 -2.28 6.75 5.46
N ASN A 200 -2.70 7.71 6.28
CA ASN A 200 -1.81 8.37 7.24
C ASN A 200 -1.49 7.51 8.46
N ASP A 201 -2.25 6.43 8.66
CA ASP A 201 -2.17 5.56 9.83
C ASP A 201 -1.58 4.18 9.49
N MET A 202 -0.72 4.09 8.45
CA MET A 202 -0.06 2.84 8.02
C MET A 202 1.03 2.33 8.95
N ASP A 203 1.41 3.13 9.96
CA ASP A 203 2.29 2.71 11.06
C ASP A 203 1.57 1.81 12.09
N LYS A 204 0.24 1.86 12.11
CA LYS A 204 -0.59 1.08 13.04
C LYS A 204 -0.54 -0.41 12.76
N GLY A 205 -0.74 -1.19 13.80
CA GLY A 205 -1.05 -2.62 13.64
C GLY A 205 -2.36 -2.82 12.89
N ALA A 206 -2.49 -3.92 12.13
CA ALA A 206 -3.66 -4.15 11.28
C ALA A 206 -5.00 -4.10 12.06
N GLU A 207 -5.06 -4.61 13.29
CA GLU A 207 -6.26 -4.54 14.14
C GLU A 207 -6.59 -3.13 14.61
N GLU A 208 -5.57 -2.31 14.92
CA GLU A 208 -5.77 -0.93 15.34
C GLU A 208 -6.26 -0.08 14.15
N LEU A 209 -5.70 -0.32 12.96
CA LEU A 209 -6.15 0.31 11.72
C LEU A 209 -7.58 -0.12 11.37
N LEU A 210 -7.91 -1.40 11.48
CA LEU A 210 -9.28 -1.86 11.29
C LEU A 210 -10.26 -1.18 12.25
N ALA A 211 -9.89 -1.06 13.52
CA ALA A 211 -10.71 -0.36 14.51
C ALA A 211 -10.84 1.13 14.14
N TYR A 212 -9.74 1.78 13.74
CA TYR A 212 -9.74 3.15 13.24
C TYR A 212 -10.72 3.36 12.09
N VAL A 213 -10.70 2.47 11.10
CA VAL A 213 -11.60 2.53 9.94
C VAL A 213 -13.05 2.25 10.36
N ARG A 214 -13.31 1.17 11.12
CA ARG A 214 -14.66 0.79 11.57
C ARG A 214 -15.32 1.87 12.42
N ASP A 215 -14.55 2.51 13.30
CA ASP A 215 -15.01 3.61 14.15
C ASP A 215 -15.10 4.96 13.40
N ARG A 216 -14.65 5.00 12.13
CA ARG A 216 -14.63 6.18 11.26
C ARG A 216 -13.84 7.34 11.85
N ARG A 217 -12.75 7.04 12.54
CA ARG A 217 -11.88 8.05 13.17
C ARG A 217 -11.18 8.95 12.16
N TYR A 218 -11.07 8.54 10.90
CA TYR A 218 -10.65 9.42 9.79
C TYR A 218 -11.64 10.56 9.48
N LEU A 219 -12.79 10.61 10.17
CA LEU A 219 -13.73 11.74 10.12
C LEU A 219 -13.56 12.72 11.28
N ASP A 220 -12.65 12.47 12.23
CA ASP A 220 -12.55 13.25 13.48
C ASP A 220 -12.26 14.74 13.23
N ASP A 221 -11.55 15.07 12.15
CA ASP A 221 -11.25 16.45 11.74
C ASP A 221 -12.39 17.12 10.93
N LYS A 222 -13.48 16.41 10.66
CA LYS A 222 -14.66 16.97 9.97
C LYS A 222 -15.61 17.66 10.94
N SER A 223 -16.42 18.57 10.41
CA SER A 223 -17.48 19.22 11.18
C SER A 223 -18.44 18.19 11.78
N PRO A 224 -19.05 18.43 12.95
CA PRO A 224 -20.04 17.52 13.51
C PRO A 224 -21.20 17.22 12.54
N GLU A 225 -21.62 18.21 11.74
CA GLU A 225 -22.64 18.05 10.71
C GLU A 225 -22.19 17.08 9.61
N ASP A 226 -20.96 17.21 9.14
CA ASP A 226 -20.40 16.27 8.14
C ASP A 226 -20.25 14.87 8.73
N GLN A 227 -19.74 14.73 9.96
CA GLN A 227 -19.61 13.43 10.62
C GLN A 227 -20.97 12.71 10.71
N GLU A 228 -22.03 13.44 11.05
CA GLU A 228 -23.39 12.88 11.13
C GLU A 228 -23.88 12.41 9.75
N VAL A 229 -23.67 13.22 8.70
CA VAL A 229 -24.04 12.84 7.33
C VAL A 229 -23.30 11.58 6.88
N TRP A 230 -22.00 11.51 7.14
CA TRP A 230 -21.18 10.34 6.78
C TRP A 230 -21.57 9.09 7.56
N ARG A 231 -21.78 9.19 8.88
CA ARG A 231 -22.24 8.06 9.70
C ARG A 231 -23.65 7.59 9.31
N ARG A 232 -24.52 8.51 8.90
CA ARG A 232 -25.88 8.18 8.47
C ARG A 232 -25.89 7.54 7.09
N ASP A 233 -25.15 8.06 6.12
CA ASP A 233 -25.36 7.74 4.71
C ASP A 233 -24.18 7.01 4.04
N GLY A 234 -22.96 7.11 4.57
CA GLY A 234 -21.80 6.36 4.10
C GLY A 234 -21.84 4.92 4.62
N LEU A 235 -21.72 3.93 3.73
CA LEU A 235 -21.78 2.52 4.07
C LEU A 235 -20.38 1.90 4.17
N HIS A 236 -20.20 1.10 5.22
CA HIS A 236 -19.16 0.08 5.28
C HIS A 236 -19.81 -1.25 4.93
N ILE A 237 -19.31 -1.95 3.92
CA ILE A 237 -19.88 -3.22 3.46
C ILE A 237 -18.82 -4.33 3.45
N GLN A 238 -19.25 -5.60 3.50
CA GLN A 238 -18.39 -6.71 3.08
C GLN A 238 -18.57 -6.94 1.59
N TYR A 239 -17.48 -7.14 0.85
CA TYR A 239 -17.52 -7.37 -0.60
C TYR A 239 -18.41 -8.58 -0.92
N ALA A 240 -18.25 -9.68 -0.18
CA ALA A 240 -19.04 -10.89 -0.33
C ALA A 240 -20.56 -10.67 -0.15
N ASP A 241 -21.00 -9.64 0.56
CA ASP A 241 -22.42 -9.35 0.75
C ASP A 241 -23.11 -8.89 -0.53
N TYR A 242 -22.36 -8.30 -1.47
CA TYR A 242 -22.87 -7.98 -2.81
C TYR A 242 -23.40 -9.23 -3.52
N PHE A 243 -22.58 -10.28 -3.57
CA PHE A 243 -22.91 -11.54 -4.25
C PHE A 243 -24.03 -12.31 -3.56
N LYS A 244 -24.30 -12.00 -2.29
CA LYS A 244 -25.41 -12.56 -1.50
C LYS A 244 -26.68 -11.71 -1.56
N GLY A 245 -26.64 -10.53 -2.17
CA GLY A 245 -27.75 -9.59 -2.23
C GLY A 245 -28.09 -8.95 -0.88
N ASN A 246 -27.10 -8.83 0.02
CA ASN A 246 -27.29 -8.41 1.42
C ASN A 246 -26.88 -6.95 1.69
N ILE A 247 -26.58 -6.15 0.66
CA ILE A 247 -26.21 -4.74 0.85
C ILE A 247 -27.47 -3.92 1.23
N PRO A 248 -27.45 -3.13 2.32
CA PRO A 248 -28.61 -2.39 2.82
C PRO A 248 -28.85 -1.08 2.06
N TRP A 249 -29.16 -1.18 0.77
CA TRP A 249 -29.44 -0.03 -0.08
C TRP A 249 -30.67 0.77 0.38
N ARG A 250 -30.55 2.10 0.41
CA ARG A 250 -31.66 3.05 0.56
C ARG A 250 -31.32 4.36 -0.17
N GLU A 251 -32.31 5.21 -0.41
CA GLU A 251 -32.09 6.49 -1.08
C GLU A 251 -31.07 7.35 -0.32
N GLY A 252 -30.08 7.89 -1.04
CA GLY A 252 -29.09 8.82 -0.51
C GLY A 252 -27.84 8.19 0.12
N VAL A 253 -27.74 6.87 0.24
CA VAL A 253 -26.52 6.21 0.74
C VAL A 253 -25.47 6.02 -0.34
N TRP A 254 -24.20 5.93 0.06
CA TRP A 254 -23.08 5.59 -0.83
C TRP A 254 -22.12 4.62 -0.15
N ILE A 255 -21.35 3.85 -0.92
CA ILE A 255 -20.28 3.03 -0.37
C ILE A 255 -19.07 3.90 -0.06
N GLU A 256 -18.58 3.75 1.15
CA GLU A 256 -17.44 4.50 1.66
C GLU A 256 -16.19 3.64 1.78
N VAL A 257 -16.35 2.44 2.37
CA VAL A 257 -15.29 1.45 2.52
C VAL A 257 -15.88 0.08 2.23
N VAL A 258 -15.16 -0.71 1.43
CA VAL A 258 -15.45 -2.13 1.25
C VAL A 258 -14.41 -2.93 2.01
N PHE A 259 -14.86 -3.87 2.83
CA PHE A 259 -14.03 -4.85 3.50
C PHE A 259 -14.11 -6.17 2.74
N ASP A 260 -13.02 -6.92 2.67
CA ASP A 260 -13.05 -8.26 2.09
C ASP A 260 -12.08 -9.18 2.83
N ASP A 261 -12.61 -10.20 3.50
CA ASP A 261 -11.80 -11.23 4.19
C ASP A 261 -11.58 -12.49 3.34
N PHE A 262 -12.15 -12.51 2.12
CA PHE A 262 -12.11 -13.62 1.17
C PHE A 262 -12.58 -14.96 1.75
N SER A 263 -13.35 -14.96 2.83
CA SER A 263 -13.79 -16.19 3.52
C SER A 263 -14.50 -17.15 2.58
N ASP A 264 -15.40 -16.64 1.75
CA ASP A 264 -16.15 -17.39 0.73
C ASP A 264 -15.24 -17.96 -0.38
N LEU A 265 -14.19 -17.25 -0.77
CA LEU A 265 -13.22 -17.74 -1.77
C LEU A 265 -12.32 -18.84 -1.18
N LYS A 266 -11.85 -18.66 0.06
CA LYS A 266 -11.01 -19.63 0.77
C LYS A 266 -11.76 -20.95 1.01
N GLU A 267 -13.05 -20.88 1.35
CA GLU A 267 -13.92 -22.06 1.48
C GLU A 267 -14.06 -22.81 0.14
N ALA A 268 -14.14 -22.10 -0.98
CA ALA A 268 -14.25 -22.70 -2.31
C ALA A 268 -12.94 -23.39 -2.78
N GLU A 269 -11.77 -22.88 -2.40
CA GLU A 269 -10.47 -23.49 -2.70
C GLU A 269 -10.20 -24.78 -1.91
N CYS A 270 -10.74 -24.86 -0.69
CA CYS A 270 -10.59 -26.00 0.21
C CYS A 270 -11.96 -26.61 0.54
N PRO A 271 -12.66 -27.27 -0.41
CA PRO A 271 -13.92 -27.92 -0.12
C PRO A 271 -13.65 -29.01 0.91
N THR A 272 -14.10 -28.78 2.15
CA THR A 272 -14.03 -29.79 3.20
C THR A 272 -14.79 -31.02 2.70
N SER A 273 -14.04 -32.12 2.55
CA SER A 273 -14.53 -33.42 2.09
C SER A 273 -15.39 -34.09 3.14
#